data_AF-A0A1I5WVJ7-F1
#
_entry.id   AF-A0A1I5WVJ7-F1
#
_cell.length_a   1.000
_cell.length_b   1.000
_cell.length_c   1.000
_cell.angle_alpha   90.00
_cell.angle_beta   90.00
_cell.angle_gamma   90.00
#
_symmetry.space_group_name_H-M   'P 1'
#
loop_
_entity.id
_entity.type
_entity.pdbx_description
1 polymer ?
#
loop_
_entity_poly.entity_id
_entity_poly.type
_entity_poly.pdbx_seq_one_letter_code
_entity_poly.pdbx_strand_id
1 'polypeptide(L)'
;MNEGNFPVRALPDLRSRRLAFGMEVTRKVSKAGIVVMGVHYQSDDLISFWLMPGSKTVKVRWDPENLGAIEVHLDGAWREVKAVHERFEGVNLHVWVQARKALRAKSASRKAWEEEIVYKAIDDIEALVREKSVAFGLIDTSISDARLKHLEATLFSGFTTVPDRRLQSDGQDMGQIITPKPPSFDRTHALEPNAAQAVDLGQPTAGSPGKAVRRPNSPSQAPKPASKATWLPRALDEDQ
;
A
#
# COMPACT_ATOMS: atom_id res chain seq x y z
N MET A 1 49.11 30.19 -28.36
CA MET A 1 48.17 29.06 -28.50
C MET A 1 48.09 28.41 -27.14
N ASN A 2 47.10 28.77 -26.32
CA ASN A 2 46.99 28.20 -24.98
C ASN A 2 46.26 26.86 -25.13
N GLU A 3 46.99 25.78 -24.82
CA GLU A 3 46.52 24.40 -24.86
C GLU A 3 45.24 24.25 -24.03
N GLY A 4 44.16 23.88 -24.72
CA GLY A 4 42.80 23.80 -24.20
C GLY A 4 42.57 22.60 -23.30
N ASN A 5 43.22 22.53 -22.14
CA ASN A 5 42.82 21.62 -21.08
C ASN A 5 41.77 22.31 -20.21
N PHE A 6 40.50 22.19 -20.59
CA PHE A 6 39.40 22.61 -19.74
C PHE A 6 39.27 21.62 -18.58
N PRO A 7 39.21 22.07 -17.31
CA PRO A 7 38.99 21.16 -16.21
C PRO A 7 37.64 20.47 -16.40
N VAL A 8 37.66 19.14 -16.52
CA VAL A 8 36.45 18.32 -16.55
C VAL A 8 35.72 18.58 -15.23
N ARG A 9 34.56 19.23 -15.30
CA ARG A 9 33.72 19.42 -14.11
C ARG A 9 33.21 18.05 -13.67
N ALA A 10 33.29 17.79 -12.36
CA ALA A 10 32.69 16.61 -11.77
C ALA A 10 31.19 16.55 -12.10
N LEU A 11 30.67 15.33 -12.27
CA LEU A 11 29.23 15.13 -12.44
C LEU A 11 28.49 15.78 -11.27
N PRO A 12 27.39 16.52 -11.53
CA PRO A 12 26.60 17.11 -10.47
C PRO A 12 26.04 16.00 -9.56
N ASP A 13 26.09 16.25 -8.26
CA ASP A 13 25.50 15.36 -7.26
C ASP A 13 23.97 15.23 -7.46
N LEU A 14 23.39 14.11 -7.02
CA LEU A 14 21.97 13.81 -7.15
C LEU A 14 21.12 14.91 -6.50
N ARG A 15 21.56 15.45 -5.36
CA ARG A 15 20.90 16.57 -4.70
C ARG A 15 20.95 17.84 -5.54
N SER A 16 22.10 18.19 -6.09
CA SER A 16 22.24 19.36 -6.98
C SER A 16 21.34 19.23 -8.22
N ARG A 17 21.26 18.03 -8.80
CA ARG A 17 20.38 17.74 -9.92
C ARG A 17 18.90 17.89 -9.54
N ARG A 18 18.49 17.37 -8.39
CA ARG A 18 17.12 17.50 -7.86
C ARG A 18 16.74 18.96 -7.59
N LEU A 19 17.65 19.76 -7.06
CA LEU A 19 17.42 21.19 -6.83
C LEU A 19 17.27 21.99 -8.12
N ALA A 20 18.03 21.64 -9.17
CA ALA A 20 18.03 22.35 -10.44
C ALA A 20 16.89 21.92 -11.39
N PHE A 21 16.63 20.61 -11.50
CA PHE A 21 15.74 20.02 -12.51
C PHE A 21 14.58 19.21 -11.91
N GLY A 22 14.50 19.08 -10.59
CA GLY A 22 13.41 18.36 -9.95
C GLY A 22 12.06 19.03 -10.16
N MET A 23 11.01 18.22 -10.18
CA MET A 23 9.63 18.69 -10.30
C MET A 23 9.16 19.30 -8.97
N GLU A 24 8.54 20.48 -9.03
CA GLU A 24 8.03 21.19 -7.85
C GLU A 24 6.56 20.83 -7.59
N VAL A 25 6.26 20.37 -6.37
CA VAL A 25 4.90 20.10 -5.90
C VAL A 25 4.68 20.68 -4.52
N THR A 26 3.50 21.24 -4.29
CA THR A 26 3.11 21.78 -2.99
C THR A 26 2.38 20.71 -2.19
N ARG A 27 2.84 20.40 -0.97
CA ARG A 27 2.28 19.33 -0.14
C ARG A 27 2.01 19.78 1.28
N LYS A 28 0.99 19.16 1.89
CA LYS A 28 0.68 19.34 3.31
C LYS A 28 1.49 18.35 4.14
N VAL A 29 2.23 18.86 5.11
CA VAL A 29 2.97 18.10 6.11
C VAL A 29 1.98 17.51 7.12
N SER A 30 2.08 16.21 7.34
CA SER A 30 1.34 15.47 8.35
C SER A 30 2.27 14.98 9.46
N LYS A 31 1.71 14.42 10.54
CA LYS A 31 2.51 13.78 11.61
C LYS A 31 3.42 12.66 11.08
N ALA A 32 2.94 11.93 10.06
CA ALA A 32 3.68 10.85 9.42
C ALA A 32 4.63 11.35 8.31
N GLY A 33 4.74 12.68 8.13
CA GLY A 33 5.59 13.30 7.12
C GLY A 33 4.83 13.73 5.87
N ILE A 34 5.49 13.58 4.73
CA ILE A 34 5.01 14.01 3.42
C ILE A 34 4.84 12.78 2.52
N VAL A 35 3.77 12.77 1.72
CA VAL A 35 3.54 11.72 0.71
C VAL A 35 3.63 12.32 -0.68
N VAL A 36 4.48 11.73 -1.52
CA VAL A 36 4.58 12.06 -2.96
C VAL A 36 4.47 10.75 -3.74
N MET A 37 3.50 10.67 -4.66
CA MET A 37 3.24 9.46 -5.46
C MET A 37 3.12 8.18 -4.61
N GLY A 38 2.48 8.27 -3.44
CA GLY A 38 2.31 7.16 -2.50
C GLY A 38 3.57 6.75 -1.72
N VAL A 39 4.72 7.39 -1.97
CA VAL A 39 5.95 7.18 -1.19
C VAL A 39 5.94 8.13 0.00
N HIS A 40 6.24 7.58 1.19
CA HIS A 40 6.30 8.31 2.45
C HIS A 40 7.72 8.82 2.71
N TYR A 41 7.83 10.09 3.10
CA TYR A 41 9.08 10.76 3.43
C TYR A 41 8.97 11.37 4.82
N GLN A 42 9.99 11.16 5.65
CA GLN A 42 10.01 11.62 7.04
C GLN A 42 11.43 12.03 7.45
N SER A 43 11.51 13.07 8.26
CA SER A 43 12.73 13.50 8.95
C SER A 43 12.38 14.20 10.26
N ASP A 44 13.35 14.32 11.15
CA ASP A 44 13.18 15.05 12.43
C ASP A 44 12.86 16.53 12.19
N ASP A 45 13.42 17.11 11.13
CA ASP A 45 13.14 18.48 10.69
C ASP A 45 11.66 18.66 10.31
N LEU A 46 11.06 17.67 9.62
CA LEU A 46 9.63 17.69 9.28
C LEU A 46 8.74 17.57 10.50
N ILE A 47 9.12 16.73 11.47
CA ILE A 47 8.38 16.58 12.74
C ILE A 47 8.43 17.90 13.50
N SER A 48 9.60 18.52 13.59
CA SER A 48 9.79 19.82 14.25
C SER A 48 8.95 20.91 13.59
N PHE A 49 8.98 20.99 12.26
CA PHE A 49 8.13 21.91 11.49
C PHE A 49 6.63 21.63 11.68
N TRP A 50 6.23 20.36 11.80
CA TRP A 50 4.85 19.98 12.07
C TRP A 50 4.39 20.38 13.47
N LEU A 51 5.28 20.47 14.46
CA LEU A 51 4.94 20.92 15.82
C LEU A 51 4.79 22.45 15.95
N MET A 52 5.48 23.23 15.11
CA MET A 52 5.42 24.70 15.17
C MET A 52 4.04 25.26 14.80
N PRO A 53 3.51 26.32 15.42
CA PRO A 53 2.24 26.90 15.00
C PRO A 53 2.36 27.52 13.59
N GLY A 54 1.39 27.27 12.71
CA GLY A 54 1.36 27.87 11.37
C GLY A 54 0.84 26.98 10.24
N SER A 55 0.96 27.48 9.00
CA SER A 55 0.59 26.74 7.80
C SER A 55 1.47 25.49 7.65
N LYS A 56 0.82 24.34 7.40
CA LYS A 56 1.49 23.05 7.23
C LYS A 56 1.77 22.73 5.77
N THR A 57 1.84 23.73 4.91
CA THR A 57 2.03 23.54 3.48
C THR A 57 3.44 23.94 3.10
N VAL A 58 4.16 23.03 2.44
CA VAL A 58 5.56 23.20 2.04
C VAL A 58 5.73 22.94 0.55
N LYS A 59 6.75 23.57 -0.04
CA LYS A 59 7.20 23.27 -1.39
C LYS A 59 8.16 22.09 -1.35
N VAL A 60 7.96 21.16 -2.27
CA VAL A 60 8.76 19.94 -2.38
C VAL A 60 9.30 19.84 -3.79
N ARG A 61 10.59 19.54 -3.93
CA ARG A 61 11.23 19.20 -5.19
C ARG A 61 11.66 17.74 -5.17
N TRP A 62 11.35 17.01 -6.24
CA TRP A 62 11.64 15.59 -6.35
C TRP A 62 12.08 15.24 -7.77
N ASP A 63 12.90 14.20 -7.90
CA ASP A 63 13.41 13.70 -9.18
C ASP A 63 12.59 12.45 -9.58
N PRO A 64 11.87 12.45 -10.72
CA PRO A 64 11.19 11.25 -11.20
C PRO A 64 12.12 10.10 -11.56
N GLU A 65 13.43 10.33 -11.74
CA GLU A 65 14.39 9.24 -11.91
C GLU A 65 14.77 8.55 -10.60
N ASN A 66 14.61 9.23 -9.47
CA ASN A 66 15.01 8.71 -8.16
C ASN A 66 14.06 9.16 -7.05
N LEU A 67 13.17 8.25 -6.65
CA LEU A 67 12.19 8.42 -5.58
C LEU A 67 12.76 8.24 -4.15
N GLY A 68 14.06 8.03 -3.99
CA GLY A 68 14.67 7.77 -2.68
C GLY A 68 14.73 8.98 -1.74
N ALA A 69 14.68 10.20 -2.31
CA ALA A 69 14.76 11.43 -1.53
C ALA A 69 13.96 12.56 -2.17
N ILE A 70 13.63 13.58 -1.38
CA ILE A 70 13.01 14.83 -1.83
C ILE A 70 13.71 16.00 -1.15
N GLU A 71 13.72 17.16 -1.80
CA GLU A 71 14.08 18.41 -1.14
C GLU A 71 12.81 19.11 -0.68
N VAL A 72 12.74 19.48 0.59
CA VAL A 72 11.63 20.23 1.17
C VAL A 72 12.12 21.60 1.58
N HIS A 73 11.36 22.63 1.21
CA HIS A 73 11.65 23.99 1.62
C HIS A 73 11.10 24.27 3.02
N LEU A 74 11.99 24.28 4.01
CA LEU A 74 11.70 24.49 5.43
C LEU A 74 12.53 25.67 5.97
N ASP A 75 11.89 26.59 6.69
CA ASP A 75 12.55 27.74 7.34
C ASP A 75 13.48 28.56 6.43
N GLY A 76 13.10 28.73 5.15
CA GLY A 76 13.88 29.48 4.16
C GLY A 76 15.04 28.71 3.53
N ALA A 77 15.20 27.42 3.82
CA ALA A 77 16.25 26.58 3.26
C ALA A 77 15.68 25.28 2.65
N TRP A 78 16.35 24.77 1.61
CA TRP A 78 16.06 23.45 1.07
C TRP A 78 16.77 22.38 1.89
N ARG A 79 16.00 21.43 2.40
CA ARG A 79 16.50 20.31 3.20
C ARG A 79 16.14 19.00 2.53
N GLU A 80 17.11 18.10 2.47
CA GLU A 80 16.91 16.76 1.95
C GLU A 80 16.14 15.90 2.96
N VAL A 81 15.12 15.20 2.49
CA VAL A 81 14.32 14.26 3.27
C VAL A 81 14.28 12.93 2.51
N LYS A 82 14.77 11.88 3.16
CA LYS A 82 14.78 10.52 2.59
C LYS A 82 13.41 9.87 2.68
N ALA A 83 13.16 8.92 1.78
CA ALA A 83 12.02 8.03 1.89
C ALA A 83 12.14 7.21 3.17
N VAL A 84 11.01 6.93 3.83
CA VAL A 84 10.95 6.06 5.02
C VAL A 84 11.48 4.66 4.70
N HIS A 85 11.24 4.21 3.46
CA HIS A 85 11.71 2.93 2.96
C HIS A 85 12.89 3.14 2.00
N GLU A 86 14.05 2.60 2.36
CA GLU A 86 15.29 2.72 1.58
C GLU A 86 15.18 2.11 0.17
N ARG A 87 14.27 1.14 -0.04
CA ARG A 87 14.07 0.46 -1.34
C ARG A 87 13.66 1.40 -2.48
N PHE A 88 13.19 2.62 -2.18
CA PHE A 88 12.87 3.61 -3.21
C PHE A 88 14.09 4.36 -3.76
N GLU A 89 15.27 4.18 -3.17
CA GLU A 89 16.52 4.76 -3.67
C GLU A 89 16.86 4.20 -5.06
N GLY A 90 17.00 5.10 -6.03
CA GLY A 90 17.28 4.74 -7.43
C GLY A 90 16.07 4.22 -8.21
N VAL A 91 14.88 4.13 -7.59
CA VAL A 91 13.66 3.71 -8.30
C VAL A 91 13.12 4.85 -9.14
N ASN A 92 12.94 4.57 -10.44
CA ASN A 92 12.32 5.48 -11.39
C ASN A 92 10.78 5.48 -11.23
N LEU A 93 10.15 6.63 -11.40
CA LEU A 93 8.70 6.82 -11.33
C LEU A 93 7.94 5.88 -12.27
N HIS A 94 8.44 5.64 -13.48
CA HIS A 94 7.78 4.74 -14.44
C HIS A 94 7.72 3.32 -13.89
N VAL A 95 8.84 2.80 -13.39
CA VAL A 95 8.92 1.48 -12.75
C VAL A 95 7.93 1.41 -11.60
N TRP A 96 7.92 2.44 -10.75
CA TRP A 96 6.99 2.52 -9.63
C TRP A 96 5.52 2.53 -10.05
N VAL A 97 5.16 3.30 -11.08
CA VAL A 97 3.80 3.36 -11.62
C VAL A 97 3.36 2.00 -12.19
N GLN A 98 4.26 1.27 -12.86
CA GLN A 98 3.95 -0.08 -13.37
C GLN A 98 3.80 -1.09 -12.24
N ALA A 99 4.70 -1.08 -11.26
CA ALA A 99 4.60 -1.91 -10.06
C ALA A 99 3.26 -1.66 -9.34
N ARG A 100 2.87 -0.40 -9.18
CA ARG A 100 1.58 -0.05 -8.57
C ARG A 100 0.37 -0.48 -9.41
N LYS A 101 0.44 -0.43 -10.74
CA LYS A 101 -0.63 -0.98 -11.60
C LYS A 101 -0.76 -2.49 -11.41
N ALA A 102 0.37 -3.22 -11.38
CA ALA A 102 0.39 -4.66 -11.14
C ALA A 102 -0.19 -5.02 -9.77
N LEU A 103 0.20 -4.29 -8.72
CA LEU A 103 -0.36 -4.45 -7.36
C LEU A 103 -1.87 -4.19 -7.34
N ARG A 104 -2.37 -3.15 -8.04
CA ARG A 104 -3.82 -2.89 -8.13
C ARG A 104 -4.57 -4.05 -8.75
N ALA A 105 -4.03 -4.59 -9.84
CA ALA A 105 -4.67 -5.65 -10.59
C ALA A 105 -4.80 -6.92 -9.74
N LYS A 106 -3.80 -7.18 -8.87
CA LYS A 106 -3.83 -8.30 -7.92
C LYS A 106 -4.86 -8.09 -6.79
N SER A 107 -5.07 -6.87 -6.31
CA SER A 107 -6.08 -6.59 -5.26
C SER A 107 -6.59 -5.15 -5.31
N ALA A 108 -7.74 -4.93 -5.97
CA ALA A 108 -8.29 -3.59 -6.19
C ALA A 108 -8.82 -2.90 -4.91
N SER A 109 -9.16 -3.66 -3.87
CA SER A 109 -9.75 -3.16 -2.62
C SER A 109 -8.73 -2.94 -1.49
N ARG A 110 -7.50 -3.44 -1.62
CA ARG A 110 -6.49 -3.39 -0.56
C ARG A 110 -5.82 -2.01 -0.53
N LYS A 111 -5.95 -1.33 0.61
CA LYS A 111 -5.40 0.02 0.86
C LYS A 111 -4.00 0.00 1.48
N ALA A 112 -3.73 -0.97 2.34
CA ALA A 112 -2.43 -1.17 2.98
C ALA A 112 -1.70 -2.38 2.40
N TRP A 113 -0.43 -2.22 2.04
CA TRP A 113 0.41 -3.28 1.51
C TRP A 113 1.63 -3.48 2.41
N GLU A 114 1.93 -4.74 2.68
CA GLU A 114 3.18 -5.14 3.34
C GLU A 114 4.36 -4.79 2.44
N GLU A 115 5.43 -4.29 3.07
CA GLU A 115 6.68 -3.93 2.41
C GLU A 115 7.21 -5.02 1.49
N GLU A 116 7.21 -6.29 1.92
CA GLU A 116 7.71 -7.41 1.14
C GLU A 116 6.97 -7.55 -0.21
N ILE A 117 5.65 -7.38 -0.21
CA ILE A 117 4.84 -7.49 -1.43
C ILE A 117 5.12 -6.30 -2.36
N VAL A 118 5.31 -5.10 -1.80
CA VAL A 118 5.66 -3.91 -2.57
C VAL A 118 7.03 -4.08 -3.21
N TYR A 119 8.03 -4.54 -2.45
CA TYR A 119 9.40 -4.71 -2.93
C TYR A 119 9.48 -5.80 -3.99
N LYS A 120 8.84 -6.95 -3.77
CA LYS A 120 8.75 -8.00 -4.78
C LYS A 120 8.14 -7.50 -6.09
N ALA A 121 7.10 -6.66 -6.02
CA ALA A 121 6.50 -6.09 -7.22
C ALA A 121 7.41 -5.09 -7.94
N ILE A 122 8.27 -4.36 -7.22
CA ILE A 122 9.30 -3.52 -7.83
C ILE A 122 10.31 -4.42 -8.53
N ASP A 123 10.80 -5.47 -7.88
CA ASP A 123 11.79 -6.40 -8.41
C ASP A 123 11.30 -7.11 -9.67
N ASP A 124 10.05 -7.60 -9.65
CA ASP A 124 9.41 -8.25 -10.80
C ASP A 124 9.39 -7.31 -12.03
N ILE A 125 9.11 -6.02 -11.81
CA ILE A 125 9.05 -5.02 -12.88
C ILE A 125 10.44 -4.58 -13.32
N GLU A 126 11.39 -4.42 -12.40
CA GLU A 126 12.78 -4.12 -12.76
C GLU A 126 13.40 -5.24 -13.58
N ALA A 127 13.14 -6.50 -13.22
CA ALA A 127 13.56 -7.65 -14.01
C ALA A 127 12.95 -7.61 -15.42
N LEU A 128 11.65 -7.33 -15.52
CA LEU A 128 10.95 -7.20 -16.80
C LEU A 128 11.48 -6.04 -17.65
N VAL A 129 11.80 -4.90 -17.03
CA VAL A 129 12.33 -3.73 -17.73
C VAL A 129 13.77 -4.00 -18.18
N ARG A 130 14.59 -4.64 -17.35
CA ARG A 130 15.97 -5.04 -17.70
C ARG A 130 15.99 -6.03 -18.86
N GLU A 131 15.08 -6.99 -18.90
CA GLU A 131 14.92 -7.89 -20.06
C GLU A 131 14.56 -7.13 -21.34
N LYS A 132 13.94 -5.95 -21.22
CA LYS A 132 13.43 -5.11 -22.32
C LYS A 132 14.26 -3.83 -22.57
N SER A 133 15.40 -3.66 -21.90
CA SER A 133 16.02 -2.33 -21.68
C SER A 133 16.78 -1.71 -22.85
N VAL A 134 16.86 -2.36 -24.01
CA VAL A 134 17.51 -1.74 -25.19
C VAL A 134 16.80 -0.45 -25.63
N ALA A 135 15.50 -0.31 -25.34
CA ALA A 135 14.70 0.85 -25.74
C ALA A 135 14.50 1.91 -24.64
N PHE A 136 14.68 1.58 -23.36
CA PHE A 136 14.25 2.46 -22.25
C PHE A 136 15.13 3.72 -22.11
N GLY A 137 16.41 3.65 -22.50
CA GLY A 137 17.31 4.80 -22.48
C GLY A 137 17.04 5.87 -23.54
N LEU A 138 16.14 5.61 -24.50
CA LEU A 138 15.78 6.56 -25.57
C LEU A 138 14.41 7.25 -25.37
N ILE A 139 13.60 6.78 -24.42
CA ILE A 139 12.25 7.33 -24.23
C ILE A 139 12.35 8.57 -23.35
N ASP A 140 11.79 9.69 -23.80
CA ASP A 140 11.57 10.86 -22.96
C ASP A 140 10.70 10.47 -21.76
N THR A 141 11.33 10.42 -20.58
CA THR A 141 10.68 10.09 -19.31
C THR A 141 9.97 11.29 -18.69
N SER A 142 9.93 12.44 -19.37
CA SER A 142 9.23 13.62 -18.87
C SER A 142 7.73 13.34 -18.74
N ILE A 143 7.17 13.63 -17.55
CA ILE A 143 5.76 13.46 -17.25
C ILE A 143 5.12 14.83 -17.04
N SER A 144 4.01 15.11 -17.74
CA SER A 144 3.29 16.37 -17.57
C SER A 144 2.54 16.43 -16.23
N ASP A 145 2.33 17.64 -15.71
CA ASP A 145 1.59 17.87 -14.46
C ASP A 145 0.18 17.29 -14.48
N ALA A 146 -0.51 17.39 -15.63
CA ALA A 146 -1.85 16.82 -15.80
C ALA A 146 -1.82 15.30 -15.68
N ARG A 147 -0.81 14.66 -16.29
CA ARG A 147 -0.63 13.21 -16.20
C ARG A 147 -0.25 12.79 -14.79
N LEU A 148 0.60 13.55 -14.12
CA LEU A 148 1.00 13.32 -12.73
C LEU A 148 -0.20 13.32 -11.79
N LYS A 149 -1.05 14.36 -11.85
CA LYS A 149 -2.28 14.47 -11.06
C LYS A 149 -3.25 13.31 -11.31
N HIS A 150 -3.38 12.90 -12.58
CA HIS A 150 -4.23 11.76 -12.94
C HIS A 150 -3.70 10.44 -12.36
N LEU A 151 -2.39 10.20 -12.44
CA LEU A 151 -1.77 9.01 -11.84
C LEU A 151 -1.94 9.01 -10.32
N GLU A 152 -1.76 10.15 -9.68
CA GLU A 152 -1.96 10.31 -8.25
C GLU A 152 -3.38 9.95 -7.81
N ALA A 153 -4.38 10.55 -8.45
CA ALA A 153 -5.78 10.28 -8.14
C ALA A 153 -6.17 8.81 -8.41
N THR A 154 -5.64 8.22 -9.49
CA THR A 154 -6.04 6.89 -9.93
C THR A 154 -5.33 5.79 -9.14
N LEU A 155 -4.02 5.89 -8.96
CA LEU A 155 -3.18 4.81 -8.43
C LEU A 155 -2.81 5.01 -6.96
N PHE A 156 -2.63 6.24 -6.51
CA PHE A 156 -2.05 6.50 -5.20
C PHE A 156 -3.05 6.97 -4.14
N SER A 157 -4.31 7.21 -4.54
CA SER A 157 -5.39 7.51 -3.60
C SER A 157 -5.58 6.37 -2.58
N GLY A 158 -5.32 6.67 -1.30
CA GLY A 158 -5.48 5.74 -0.18
C GLY A 158 -4.46 4.60 -0.12
N PHE A 159 -3.37 4.66 -0.87
CA PHE A 159 -2.26 3.71 -0.78
C PHE A 159 -1.37 4.07 0.41
N THR A 160 -1.04 3.07 1.22
CA THR A 160 -0.02 3.17 2.26
C THR A 160 0.79 1.89 2.32
N THR A 161 2.11 2.04 2.41
CA THR A 161 3.01 0.93 2.72
C THR A 161 3.09 0.81 4.23
N VAL A 162 2.84 -0.39 4.75
CA VAL A 162 2.97 -0.68 6.18
C VAL A 162 4.19 -1.57 6.39
N PRO A 163 4.95 -1.36 7.48
CA PRO A 163 6.05 -2.24 7.81
C PRO A 163 5.53 -3.66 7.94
N ASP A 164 6.36 -4.61 7.50
CA ASP A 164 5.97 -6.00 7.52
C ASP A 164 5.56 -6.43 8.93
N ARG A 165 4.36 -7.00 9.04
CA ARG A 165 3.91 -7.57 10.31
C ARG A 165 4.64 -8.89 10.43
N ARG A 166 5.88 -8.85 10.92
CA ARG A 166 6.53 -10.06 11.40
C ARG A 166 5.58 -10.68 12.42
N LEU A 167 5.00 -11.82 12.05
CA LEU A 167 4.41 -12.74 13.01
C LEU A 167 5.61 -13.16 13.88
N GLN A 168 5.86 -12.41 14.95
CA GLN A 168 6.77 -12.88 15.97
C GLN A 168 6.12 -14.14 16.52
N SER A 169 6.79 -15.27 16.33
CA SER A 169 6.55 -16.42 17.19
C SER A 169 6.76 -15.92 18.61
N ASP A 170 5.66 -15.85 19.34
CA ASP A 170 5.55 -15.50 20.75
C ASP A 170 6.23 -16.55 21.65
N GLY A 171 6.94 -17.53 21.07
CA GLY A 171 7.54 -18.66 21.79
C GLY A 171 6.51 -19.56 22.48
N GLN A 172 5.24 -19.20 22.44
CA GLN A 172 4.12 -20.03 22.81
C GLN A 172 3.60 -20.68 21.54
N ASP A 173 4.06 -21.91 21.29
CA ASP A 173 3.57 -22.81 20.24
C ASP A 173 2.04 -22.98 20.33
N MET A 174 1.27 -22.06 19.76
CA MET A 174 -0.17 -22.22 19.55
C MET A 174 -0.42 -22.84 18.17
N GLY A 175 0.33 -23.90 17.89
CA GLY A 175 0.17 -24.76 16.73
C GLY A 175 0.71 -26.15 17.07
N GLN A 176 -0.18 -27.11 17.35
CA GLN A 176 0.24 -28.50 17.51
C GLN A 176 0.38 -29.14 16.13
N ILE A 177 1.59 -29.63 15.83
CA ILE A 177 1.78 -30.59 14.74
C ILE A 177 1.12 -31.89 15.19
N ILE A 178 -0.10 -32.14 14.71
CA ILE A 178 -0.75 -33.44 14.92
C ILE A 178 0.01 -34.47 14.10
N THR A 179 0.88 -35.24 14.76
CA THR A 179 1.48 -36.42 14.13
C THR A 179 0.36 -37.45 13.94
N PRO A 180 0.04 -37.87 12.71
CA PRO A 180 -1.06 -38.79 12.47
C PRO A 180 -0.80 -40.11 13.19
N LYS A 181 -1.57 -40.38 14.26
CA LYS A 181 -1.55 -41.67 14.93
C LYS A 181 -2.31 -42.66 14.06
N PRO A 182 -1.72 -43.80 13.68
CA PRO A 182 -2.43 -44.82 12.93
C PRO A 182 -3.65 -45.31 13.73
N PRO A 183 -4.78 -45.61 13.07
CA PRO A 183 -6.00 -46.04 13.75
C PRO A 183 -5.73 -47.32 14.56
N SER A 184 -5.93 -47.25 15.87
CA SER A 184 -5.84 -48.41 16.75
C SER A 184 -7.09 -49.26 16.59
N PHE A 185 -6.97 -50.38 15.88
CA PHE A 185 -7.99 -51.41 15.81
C PHE A 185 -7.83 -52.39 16.98
N ASP A 186 -8.09 -51.94 18.22
CA ASP A 186 -8.33 -52.88 19.31
C ASP A 186 -9.80 -52.83 19.67
N ARG A 187 -10.56 -53.71 19.01
CA ARG A 187 -11.96 -53.98 19.32
C ARG A 187 -12.03 -55.31 20.07
N THR A 188 -11.48 -55.36 21.29
CA THR A 188 -11.81 -56.44 22.24
C THR A 188 -12.99 -55.98 23.08
N HIS A 189 -14.20 -56.32 22.63
CA HIS A 189 -15.38 -56.34 23.49
C HIS A 189 -15.22 -57.45 24.53
N ALA A 190 -14.91 -57.09 25.77
CA ALA A 190 -15.23 -57.93 26.91
C ALA A 190 -16.69 -57.68 27.29
N LEU A 191 -17.55 -58.65 26.95
CA LEU A 191 -18.94 -58.73 27.39
C LEU A 191 -18.97 -59.00 28.90
N GLU A 192 -19.56 -58.11 29.67
CA GLU A 192 -20.04 -58.41 31.03
C GLU A 192 -21.57 -58.19 31.07
N PRO A 193 -22.36 -59.14 31.60
CA PRO A 193 -23.79 -59.22 31.35
C PRO A 193 -24.64 -58.34 32.28
N ASN A 194 -25.71 -57.82 31.70
CA ASN A 194 -26.74 -56.99 32.31
C ASN A 194 -27.60 -57.78 33.31
N ALA A 195 -27.67 -57.34 34.57
CA ALA A 195 -28.68 -57.75 35.54
C ALA A 195 -29.51 -56.53 35.97
N ALA A 196 -30.72 -56.50 35.42
CA ALA A 196 -31.95 -55.83 35.85
C ALA A 196 -31.91 -54.93 37.09
N GLN A 197 -32.49 -53.73 36.97
CA GLN A 197 -33.61 -53.35 37.84
C GLN A 197 -34.43 -52.18 37.26
N ALA A 198 -35.73 -52.30 37.52
CA ALA A 198 -36.82 -51.57 36.93
C ALA A 198 -37.02 -50.17 37.54
N VAL A 199 -37.68 -49.35 36.71
CA VAL A 199 -38.32 -48.06 36.97
C VAL A 199 -38.97 -47.87 38.35
N ASP A 200 -38.81 -46.68 38.93
CA ASP A 200 -39.80 -46.07 39.83
C ASP A 200 -39.98 -44.58 39.50
N LEU A 201 -41.25 -44.16 39.47
CA LEU A 201 -41.77 -42.87 39.02
C LEU A 201 -42.36 -42.13 40.25
N GLY A 202 -41.85 -40.94 40.56
CA GLY A 202 -42.44 -40.04 41.56
C GLY A 202 -42.25 -38.56 41.21
N GLN A 203 -43.34 -37.90 40.82
CA GLN A 203 -43.48 -36.47 40.46
C GLN A 203 -43.65 -35.56 41.73
N PRO A 204 -44.14 -34.29 41.65
CA PRO A 204 -43.55 -33.05 41.08
C PRO A 204 -43.70 -31.81 42.03
N THR A 205 -43.00 -30.68 41.80
CA THR A 205 -43.52 -29.31 42.10
C THR A 205 -42.80 -28.28 41.21
N ALA A 206 -43.43 -27.72 40.18
CA ALA A 206 -44.18 -26.45 40.17
C ALA A 206 -43.30 -25.19 40.03
N GLY A 207 -43.43 -24.46 38.91
CA GLY A 207 -43.02 -23.05 38.80
C GLY A 207 -42.39 -22.62 37.46
N SER A 208 -43.21 -22.43 36.42
CA SER A 208 -42.94 -21.54 35.26
C SER A 208 -42.87 -20.06 35.73
N PRO A 209 -42.46 -19.03 34.94
CA PRO A 209 -42.44 -18.97 33.46
C PRO A 209 -41.27 -18.18 32.82
N GLY A 210 -41.15 -18.21 31.48
CA GLY A 210 -40.24 -17.27 30.80
C GLY A 210 -39.99 -17.42 29.30
N LYS A 211 -41.05 -17.29 28.47
CA LYS A 211 -41.07 -16.78 27.08
C LYS A 211 -39.97 -17.18 26.08
N ALA A 212 -40.41 -17.94 25.07
CA ALA A 212 -39.80 -18.04 23.75
C ALA A 212 -39.76 -16.69 23.01
N VAL A 213 -38.63 -16.38 22.37
CA VAL A 213 -38.57 -15.40 21.26
C VAL A 213 -37.81 -16.00 20.08
N ARG A 214 -38.45 -15.81 18.93
CA ARG A 214 -38.17 -16.35 17.61
C ARG A 214 -36.92 -15.72 16.98
N ARG A 215 -36.20 -16.53 16.19
CA ARG A 215 -35.31 -16.07 15.12
C ARG A 215 -36.10 -15.28 14.07
N PRO A 216 -35.58 -14.16 13.57
CA PRO A 216 -35.89 -13.68 12.23
C PRO A 216 -34.75 -14.01 11.27
N ASN A 217 -35.09 -14.74 10.20
CA ASN A 217 -34.35 -14.73 8.95
C ASN A 217 -34.41 -13.31 8.35
N SER A 218 -33.27 -12.77 7.93
CA SER A 218 -33.20 -11.61 7.04
C SER A 218 -32.77 -12.05 5.64
N PRO A 219 -33.55 -11.73 4.58
CA PRO A 219 -33.21 -12.06 3.21
C PRO A 219 -32.23 -11.06 2.57
N SER A 220 -31.34 -11.62 1.75
CA SER A 220 -30.41 -10.96 0.83
C SER A 220 -31.11 -9.97 -0.11
N GLN A 221 -30.72 -8.69 -0.10
CA GLN A 221 -31.06 -7.72 -1.14
C GLN A 221 -29.92 -7.62 -2.16
N ALA A 222 -30.21 -7.96 -3.41
CA ALA A 222 -29.38 -7.67 -4.58
C ALA A 222 -29.53 -6.19 -4.98
N PRO A 223 -28.46 -5.49 -5.41
CA PRO A 223 -28.56 -4.11 -5.88
C PRO A 223 -29.11 -4.03 -7.32
N LYS A 224 -30.04 -3.08 -7.53
CA LYS A 224 -30.62 -2.70 -8.83
C LYS A 224 -29.58 -2.00 -9.73
N PRO A 225 -29.64 -2.17 -11.07
CA PRO A 225 -28.71 -1.51 -11.99
C PRO A 225 -29.05 -0.02 -12.20
N ALA A 226 -28.00 0.80 -12.29
CA ALA A 226 -28.07 2.23 -12.57
C ALA A 226 -28.51 2.50 -14.01
N SER A 227 -29.38 3.49 -14.17
CA SER A 227 -29.89 4.01 -15.44
C SER A 227 -28.79 4.65 -16.29
N LYS A 228 -28.77 4.32 -17.58
CA LYS A 228 -27.90 4.91 -18.61
C LYS A 228 -28.24 6.39 -18.79
N ALA A 229 -27.28 7.28 -18.51
CA ALA A 229 -27.33 8.65 -18.98
C ALA A 229 -26.81 8.70 -20.42
N THR A 230 -27.73 8.99 -21.36
CA THR A 230 -27.44 9.22 -22.77
C THR A 230 -26.64 10.50 -22.92
N TRP A 231 -25.41 10.38 -23.42
CA TRP A 231 -24.54 11.48 -23.80
C TRP A 231 -24.93 11.94 -25.21
N LEU A 232 -25.37 13.19 -25.34
CA LEU A 232 -25.56 13.89 -26.61
C LEU A 232 -24.34 14.80 -26.84
N PRO A 233 -23.68 14.78 -28.01
CA PRO A 233 -22.57 15.65 -28.31
C PRO A 233 -23.06 17.10 -28.52
N ARG A 234 -22.45 18.03 -27.79
CA ARG A 234 -22.61 19.48 -27.97
C ARG A 234 -21.96 19.87 -29.30
N ALA A 235 -22.74 20.49 -30.18
CA ALA A 235 -22.31 20.98 -31.48
C ALA A 235 -21.13 21.95 -31.34
N LEU A 236 -20.21 21.83 -32.30
CA LEU A 236 -19.21 22.82 -32.65
C LEU A 236 -19.94 24.06 -33.18
N ASP A 237 -19.81 25.19 -32.48
CA ASP A 237 -19.94 26.49 -33.12
C ASP A 237 -18.54 26.85 -33.64
N GLU A 238 -18.35 26.63 -34.94
CA GLU A 238 -17.46 27.42 -35.76
C GLU A 238 -18.08 28.82 -35.88
N ASP A 239 -17.35 29.87 -35.52
CA ASP A 239 -17.39 31.13 -36.26
C ASP A 239 -16.20 32.04 -35.89
N GLN A 240 -15.42 32.31 -36.95
CA GLN A 240 -14.67 33.53 -37.34
C GLN A 240 -13.94 34.36 -36.28
#